data_AF-A0A6I3SLS5-F1
#
_entry.id   AF-A0A6I3SLS5-F1
#
_cell.length_a   1.000
_cell.length_b   1.000
_cell.length_c   1.000
_cell.angle_alpha   90.00
_cell.angle_beta   90.00
_cell.angle_gamma   90.00
#
_symmetry.space_group_name_H-M   'P 1'
#
loop_
_entity.id
_entity.type
_entity.pdbx_description
1 polymer ?
#
loop_
_entity_poly.entity_id
_entity_poly.type
_entity_poly.pdbx_seq_one_letter_code
_entity_poly.pdbx_strand_id
1 'polypeptide(L)'
;MIRGLYTSASGMLAQQANQDVIANNLANVNTASYKKDRAVFQAFPEMLIRRIADFSPPAPGEIEKNPIIGRLGTGATLDRIWTDTSYTGVRNTDVPTDVAIVGQGYFVVNTPDGERYTRNGQFKVRPDGTLVTSDGLEVQGQNGSIVVPSSTSIRIDENGRILNGTQEIAQLRIVGFDEAQASQNLPIEKQGDSLYRPSQQNGAGGLQNLPQGQIQIKSGALELSNVNVVQEMVQMISATRAYEANQKAIQAQDGTLEKTCGELGKA
;
A
#
# COMPACT_ATOMS: atom_id res chain seq x y z
N MET A 1 -30.75 8.22 18.39
CA MET A 1 -29.56 8.95 18.90
C MET A 1 -28.30 8.07 18.93
N ILE A 2 -28.31 6.91 19.58
CA ILE A 2 -27.11 6.05 19.73
C ILE A 2 -26.47 5.63 18.40
N ARG A 3 -27.25 5.40 17.33
CA ARG A 3 -26.70 5.07 16.01
C ARG A 3 -25.85 6.19 15.40
N GLY A 4 -26.22 7.44 15.64
CA GLY A 4 -25.43 8.59 15.19
C GLY A 4 -24.04 8.57 15.81
N LEU A 5 -23.93 8.16 17.08
CA LEU A 5 -22.66 8.07 17.79
C LEU A 5 -21.78 7.00 17.15
N TYR A 6 -22.35 5.85 16.81
CA TYR A 6 -21.64 4.79 16.10
C TYR A 6 -21.20 5.20 14.70
N THR A 7 -22.06 5.89 13.93
CA THR A 7 -21.69 6.39 12.59
C THR A 7 -20.56 7.40 12.69
N SER A 8 -20.65 8.38 13.60
CA SER A 8 -19.58 9.36 13.82
C SER A 8 -18.30 8.71 14.36
N ALA A 9 -18.40 7.75 15.27
CA ALA A 9 -17.26 6.99 15.78
C ALA A 9 -16.57 6.16 14.70
N SER A 10 -17.32 5.47 13.83
CA SER A 10 -16.76 4.74 12.69
C SER A 10 -16.03 5.69 11.73
N GLY A 11 -16.58 6.88 11.49
CA GLY A 11 -15.94 7.92 10.71
C GLY A 11 -14.63 8.43 11.34
N MET A 12 -14.60 8.62 12.67
CA MET A 12 -13.37 9.00 13.38
C MET A 12 -12.29 7.93 13.26
N LEU A 13 -12.64 6.65 13.48
CA LEU A 13 -11.69 5.54 13.38
C LEU A 13 -11.13 5.41 11.96
N ALA A 14 -11.98 5.57 10.94
CA ALA A 14 -11.55 5.59 9.55
C ALA A 14 -10.57 6.75 9.25
N GLN A 15 -10.88 7.96 9.74
CA GLN A 15 -9.99 9.11 9.54
C GLN A 15 -8.70 9.02 10.35
N GLN A 16 -8.73 8.40 11.54
CA GLN A 16 -7.52 8.11 12.31
C GLN A 16 -6.59 7.17 11.53
N ALA A 17 -7.11 6.05 11.02
CA ALA A 17 -6.34 5.14 10.18
C ALA A 17 -5.80 5.84 8.91
N ASN A 18 -6.59 6.75 8.32
CA ASN A 18 -6.13 7.56 7.19
C ASN A 18 -4.94 8.44 7.57
N GLN A 19 -5.01 9.12 8.72
CA GLN A 19 -3.93 9.95 9.23
C GLN A 19 -2.67 9.13 9.47
N ASP A 20 -2.79 7.94 10.04
CA ASP A 20 -1.66 7.04 10.30
C ASP A 20 -0.96 6.64 8.99
N VAL A 21 -1.72 6.33 7.94
CA VAL A 21 -1.18 6.01 6.60
C VAL A 21 -0.48 7.22 5.99
N ILE A 22 -1.09 8.41 6.03
CA ILE A 22 -0.49 9.63 5.48
C ILE A 22 0.78 10.02 6.26
N ALA A 23 0.77 9.88 7.58
CA ALA A 23 1.93 10.13 8.42
C ALA A 23 3.09 9.17 8.09
N ASN A 24 2.78 7.89 7.87
CA ASN A 24 3.77 6.90 7.45
C ASN A 24 4.36 7.22 6.06
N ASN A 25 3.52 7.63 5.11
CA ASN A 25 3.98 8.08 3.79
C ASN A 25 4.92 9.27 3.90
N LEU A 26 4.53 10.28 4.68
CA LEU A 26 5.32 11.50 4.85
C LEU A 26 6.68 11.21 5.51
N ALA A 27 6.72 10.31 6.50
CA ALA A 27 7.97 9.88 7.13
C ALA A 27 8.92 9.20 6.15
N ASN A 28 8.39 8.48 5.16
CA ASN A 28 9.15 7.70 4.20
C ASN A 28 9.39 8.41 2.86
N VAL A 29 9.13 9.71 2.75
CA VAL A 29 9.28 10.43 1.46
C VAL A 29 10.71 10.45 0.93
N ASN A 30 11.71 10.39 1.82
CA ASN A 30 13.12 10.34 1.45
C ASN A 30 13.68 8.90 1.41
N THR A 31 12.87 7.90 1.77
CA THR A 31 13.27 6.50 1.73
C THR A 31 13.34 6.04 0.28
N ALA A 32 14.50 5.53 -0.13
CA ALA A 32 14.70 5.03 -1.49
C ALA A 32 13.69 3.93 -1.82
N SER A 33 13.08 4.04 -3.00
CA SER A 33 12.11 3.07 -3.53
C SER A 33 10.86 2.83 -2.66
N TYR A 34 10.55 3.72 -1.71
CA TYR A 34 9.33 3.60 -0.90
C TYR A 34 8.08 3.84 -1.77
N LYS A 35 7.14 2.89 -1.69
CA LYS A 35 5.84 2.96 -2.36
C LYS A 35 4.76 3.39 -1.37
N LYS A 36 4.04 4.46 -1.68
CA LYS A 36 3.04 5.03 -0.79
C LYS A 36 1.86 4.08 -0.60
N ASP A 37 1.32 4.10 0.60
CA ASP A 37 0.11 3.38 0.93
C ASP A 37 -1.10 4.32 0.86
N ARG A 38 -2.27 3.77 0.50
CA ARG A 38 -3.54 4.49 0.49
C ARG A 38 -4.56 3.71 1.29
N ALA A 39 -5.23 4.40 2.21
CA ALA A 39 -6.37 3.83 2.91
C ALA A 39 -7.58 3.81 1.96
N VAL A 40 -8.12 2.61 1.72
CA VAL A 40 -9.34 2.41 0.93
C VAL A 40 -10.48 2.20 1.90
N PHE A 41 -11.52 3.03 1.78
CA PHE A 41 -12.70 2.98 2.62
C PHE A 41 -13.86 2.37 1.88
N GLN A 42 -14.71 1.64 2.60
CA GLN A 42 -15.99 1.17 2.10
C GLN A 42 -17.10 1.60 3.05
N ALA A 43 -18.29 1.81 2.49
CA ALA A 43 -19.49 1.96 3.30
C ALA A 43 -19.80 0.61 3.96
N PHE A 44 -20.22 0.63 5.23
CA PHE A 44 -20.80 -0.57 5.82
C PHE A 44 -22.06 -0.99 5.05
N PRO A 45 -22.40 -2.30 5.01
CA PRO A 45 -23.57 -2.79 4.32
C PRO A 45 -24.83 -2.04 4.77
N GLU A 46 -25.55 -1.52 3.79
CA GLU A 46 -26.77 -0.77 4.03
C GLU A 46 -27.83 -1.69 4.65
N MET A 47 -28.48 -1.22 5.72
CA MET A 47 -29.68 -1.89 6.19
C MET A 47 -30.84 -1.54 5.26
N LEU A 48 -31.55 -2.55 4.75
CA LEU A 48 -32.84 -2.32 4.08
C LEU A 48 -33.83 -1.79 5.11
N ILE A 49 -34.31 -0.56 4.91
CA ILE A 49 -35.43 -0.03 5.66
C ILE A 49 -36.70 -0.51 4.97
N ARG A 50 -37.46 -1.37 5.67
CA ARG A 50 -38.82 -1.75 5.28
C ARG A 50 -39.78 -1.35 6.39
N ARG A 51 -40.95 -0.83 6.02
CA ARG A 51 -42.03 -0.57 6.98
C ARG A 51 -42.46 -1.90 7.61
N ILE A 52 -42.35 -1.99 8.93
CA ILE A 52 -42.80 -3.14 9.72
C ILE A 52 -44.24 -2.85 10.15
N ALA A 53 -45.17 -3.77 9.83
CA ALA A 53 -46.60 -3.86 10.21
C ALA A 53 -47.67 -3.79 9.10
N ASP A 54 -47.34 -3.44 7.84
CA ASP A 54 -48.37 -3.24 6.79
C ASP A 54 -48.26 -4.20 5.58
N PHE A 55 -47.87 -5.47 5.76
CA PHE A 55 -47.73 -6.39 4.62
C PHE A 55 -49.10 -6.84 4.08
N SER A 56 -49.52 -6.27 2.95
CA SER A 56 -50.51 -6.87 2.05
C SER A 56 -49.93 -6.86 0.63
N PRO A 57 -49.82 -8.03 -0.05
CA PRO A 57 -49.45 -8.08 -1.47
C PRO A 57 -50.46 -7.23 -2.28
N PRO A 58 -50.01 -6.36 -3.20
CA PRO A 58 -50.93 -5.57 -4.01
C PRO A 58 -51.70 -6.50 -4.97
N ALA A 59 -53.03 -6.30 -5.04
CA ALA A 59 -53.85 -6.92 -6.08
C ALA A 59 -53.52 -6.33 -7.46
N PRO A 60 -53.76 -7.06 -8.57
CA PRO A 60 -53.49 -6.55 -9.92
C PRO A 60 -54.20 -5.22 -10.16
N GLY A 61 -53.44 -4.15 -10.41
CA GLY A 61 -53.97 -2.80 -10.65
C GLY A 61 -53.93 -1.85 -9.43
N GLU A 62 -53.50 -2.31 -8.25
CA GLU A 62 -53.25 -1.42 -7.11
C GLU A 62 -51.80 -0.90 -7.08
N ILE A 63 -51.64 0.36 -6.66
CA ILE A 63 -50.33 0.98 -6.39
C ILE A 63 -49.71 0.28 -5.17
N GLU A 64 -48.43 -0.07 -5.24
CA GLU A 64 -47.72 -0.69 -4.12
C GLU A 64 -47.79 0.21 -2.88
N LYS A 65 -48.62 -0.21 -1.90
CA LYS A 65 -48.84 0.56 -0.67
C LYS A 65 -47.56 0.69 0.16
N ASN A 66 -46.58 -0.21 -0.04
CA ASN A 66 -45.29 -0.27 0.67
C ASN A 66 -44.07 -0.11 -0.25
N PRO A 67 -43.80 1.09 -0.77
CA PRO A 67 -42.60 1.32 -1.55
C PRO A 67 -41.34 1.11 -0.70
N ILE A 68 -40.28 0.61 -1.32
CA ILE A 68 -38.94 0.64 -0.72
C ILE A 68 -38.60 2.11 -0.44
N ILE A 69 -38.53 2.48 0.84
CA ILE A 69 -38.31 3.87 1.27
C ILE A 69 -36.88 4.31 0.91
N GLY A 70 -35.93 3.36 0.95
CA GLY A 70 -34.54 3.58 0.58
C GLY A 70 -33.58 2.68 1.34
N ARG A 71 -32.29 2.96 1.15
CA ARG A 71 -31.18 2.33 1.85
C ARG A 71 -30.61 3.29 2.88
N LEU A 72 -30.18 2.77 4.03
CA LEU A 72 -29.54 3.57 5.07
C LEU A 72 -28.09 3.14 5.25
N GLY A 73 -27.18 4.10 5.06
CA GLY A 73 -25.76 3.90 5.35
C GLY A 73 -25.51 3.73 6.84
N THR A 74 -24.72 2.73 7.18
CA THR A 74 -24.41 2.33 8.58
C THR A 74 -23.05 2.85 9.06
N GLY A 75 -22.34 3.61 8.22
CA GLY A 75 -21.04 4.21 8.52
C GLY A 75 -20.00 3.87 7.45
N ALA A 76 -18.74 4.19 7.74
CA ALA A 76 -17.61 3.87 6.89
C ALA A 76 -16.58 3.05 7.70
N THR A 77 -15.94 2.10 7.04
CA THR A 77 -14.82 1.34 7.60
C THR A 77 -13.63 1.39 6.66
N LEU A 78 -12.44 1.22 7.22
CA LEU A 78 -11.26 0.85 6.45
C LEU A 78 -11.50 -0.55 5.87
N ASP A 79 -11.46 -0.69 4.54
CA ASP A 79 -11.49 -1.98 3.86
C ASP A 79 -10.08 -2.57 3.83
N ARG A 80 -9.14 -1.81 3.27
CA ARG A 80 -7.75 -2.24 3.09
C ARG A 80 -6.80 -1.04 3.01
N ILE A 81 -5.52 -1.32 3.21
CA ILE A 81 -4.42 -0.42 2.89
C ILE A 81 -3.80 -0.94 1.60
N TRP A 82 -3.81 -0.12 0.56
CA TRP A 82 -3.31 -0.48 -0.77
C TRP A 82 -2.00 0.23 -1.07
N THR A 83 -0.97 -0.52 -1.45
CA THR A 83 0.33 0.03 -1.87
C THR A 83 0.29 0.43 -3.35
N ASP A 84 0.56 1.70 -3.63
CA ASP A 84 0.66 2.25 -4.98
C ASP A 84 2.06 1.96 -5.56
N THR A 85 2.13 1.01 -6.51
CA THR A 85 3.38 0.52 -7.13
C THR A 85 3.89 1.40 -8.28
N SER A 86 3.24 2.53 -8.56
CA SER A 86 3.59 3.43 -9.65
C SER A 86 5.05 3.90 -9.60
N TYR A 87 5.66 4.02 -10.78
CA TYR A 87 7.01 4.54 -10.95
C TYR A 87 6.99 6.06 -11.05
N THR A 88 7.89 6.74 -10.33
CA THR A 88 7.94 8.21 -10.26
C THR A 88 9.24 8.79 -10.81
N GLY A 89 10.32 8.01 -10.86
CA GLY A 89 11.59 8.44 -11.39
C GLY A 89 12.77 7.89 -10.60
N VAL A 90 13.97 8.34 -10.99
CA VAL A 90 15.24 7.92 -10.40
C VAL A 90 16.12 9.13 -10.10
N ARG A 91 16.89 9.05 -9.03
CA ARG A 91 17.93 10.00 -8.67
C ARG A 91 19.29 9.38 -8.92
N ASN A 92 20.14 10.04 -9.69
CA ASN A 92 21.52 9.60 -9.86
C ASN A 92 22.27 9.80 -8.53
N THR A 93 23.01 8.77 -8.11
CA THR A 93 23.88 8.77 -6.94
C THR A 93 25.36 8.65 -7.30
N ASP A 94 25.66 8.32 -8.57
CA ASP A 94 27.01 8.08 -9.10
C ASP A 94 27.79 6.95 -8.38
N VAL A 95 27.08 6.14 -7.59
CA VAL A 95 27.62 4.96 -6.91
C VAL A 95 27.43 3.73 -7.80
N PRO A 96 28.49 3.01 -8.21
CA PRO A 96 28.37 1.90 -9.16
C PRO A 96 27.51 0.72 -8.70
N THR A 97 27.36 0.56 -7.39
CA THR A 97 26.54 -0.50 -6.76
C THR A 97 25.08 -0.09 -6.56
N ASP A 98 24.74 1.18 -6.77
CA ASP A 98 23.36 1.65 -6.73
C ASP A 98 22.68 1.38 -8.07
N VAL A 99 21.51 0.79 -8.00
CA VAL A 99 20.76 0.31 -9.16
C VAL A 99 19.30 0.71 -9.04
N ALA A 100 18.72 1.17 -10.14
CA ALA A 100 17.29 1.46 -10.20
C ALA A 100 16.63 0.73 -11.36
N ILE A 101 15.44 0.18 -11.12
CA ILE A 101 14.61 -0.43 -12.15
C ILE A 101 13.73 0.66 -12.76
N VAL A 102 13.84 0.86 -14.07
CA VAL A 102 12.94 1.71 -14.85
C VAL A 102 11.78 0.84 -15.33
N GLY A 103 10.59 1.12 -14.81
CA GLY A 103 9.38 0.37 -15.14
C GLY A 103 8.89 -0.51 -13.99
N GLN A 104 8.25 -1.64 -14.32
CA GLN A 104 7.76 -2.61 -13.33
C GLN A 104 8.82 -3.69 -13.10
N GLY A 105 9.04 -4.06 -11.84
CA GLY A 105 10.00 -5.09 -11.47
C GLY A 105 10.48 -4.95 -10.03
N TYR A 106 10.93 -6.06 -9.46
CA TYR A 106 11.47 -6.16 -8.11
C TYR A 106 12.73 -7.03 -8.14
N PHE A 107 13.75 -6.59 -7.40
CA PHE A 107 14.92 -7.40 -7.08
C PHE A 107 14.53 -8.51 -6.12
N VAL A 108 15.14 -9.68 -6.29
CA VAL A 108 14.97 -10.82 -5.40
C VAL A 108 16.08 -10.80 -4.36
N VAL A 109 15.72 -10.88 -3.09
CA VAL A 109 16.65 -11.00 -1.97
C VAL A 109 16.31 -12.24 -1.15
N ASN A 110 17.33 -12.89 -0.61
CA ASN A 110 17.14 -14.06 0.23
C ASN A 110 17.15 -13.66 1.71
N THR A 111 16.09 -14.03 2.41
CA THR A 111 15.99 -13.88 3.87
C THR A 111 16.03 -15.26 4.53
N PRO A 112 16.32 -15.36 5.84
CA PRO A 112 16.22 -16.63 6.57
C PRO A 112 14.84 -17.30 6.42
N ASP A 113 13.79 -16.50 6.20
CA ASP A 113 12.40 -16.93 6.00
C ASP A 113 12.03 -17.12 4.49
N GLY A 114 13.02 -17.23 3.61
CA GLY A 114 12.88 -17.46 2.16
C GLY A 114 13.05 -16.21 1.29
N GLU A 115 12.74 -16.33 0.00
CA GLU A 115 12.84 -15.22 -0.95
C GLU A 115 11.87 -14.07 -0.58
N ARG A 116 12.36 -12.84 -0.69
CA ARG A 116 11.60 -11.59 -0.57
C ARG A 116 11.96 -10.68 -1.73
N TYR A 117 11.14 -9.67 -1.94
CA TYR A 117 11.23 -8.80 -3.10
C TYR A 117 11.45 -7.36 -2.66
N THR A 118 12.30 -6.62 -3.36
CA THR A 118 12.55 -5.21 -3.05
C THR A 118 12.73 -4.38 -4.31
N ARG A 119 12.38 -3.11 -4.24
CA ARG A 119 12.75 -2.12 -5.27
C ARG A 119 13.94 -1.27 -4.84
N ASN A 120 14.39 -1.41 -3.60
CA ASN A 120 15.57 -0.72 -3.13
C ASN A 120 16.80 -1.37 -3.75
N GLY A 121 17.47 -0.65 -4.65
CA GLY A 121 18.70 -1.11 -5.27
C GLY A 121 19.96 -0.46 -4.69
N GLN A 122 19.89 0.00 -3.43
CA GLN A 122 21.08 0.37 -2.67
C GLN A 122 21.79 -0.89 -2.21
N PHE A 123 22.75 -1.36 -3.02
CA PHE A 123 23.52 -2.56 -2.73
C PHE A 123 24.93 -2.22 -2.27
N LYS A 124 25.49 -3.10 -1.44
CA LYS A 124 26.85 -3.05 -0.94
C LYS A 124 27.50 -4.40 -1.16
N VAL A 125 28.82 -4.39 -1.34
CA VAL A 125 29.60 -5.62 -1.44
C VAL A 125 30.23 -5.89 -0.08
N ARG A 126 29.94 -7.07 0.48
CA ARG A 126 30.52 -7.53 1.74
C ARG A 126 31.96 -8.03 1.50
N PRO A 127 32.83 -8.11 2.52
CA PRO A 127 34.22 -8.58 2.35
C PRO A 127 34.38 -9.99 1.76
N ASP A 128 33.34 -10.82 1.85
CA ASP A 128 33.26 -12.16 1.22
C ASP A 128 32.94 -12.09 -0.30
N GLY A 129 32.76 -10.89 -0.85
CA GLY A 129 32.38 -10.66 -2.23
C GLY A 129 30.89 -10.73 -2.49
N THR A 130 30.04 -11.04 -1.51
CA THR A 130 28.59 -11.15 -1.74
C THR A 130 27.94 -9.78 -1.89
N LEU A 131 27.02 -9.66 -2.86
CA LEU A 131 26.19 -8.47 -3.01
C LEU A 131 25.04 -8.53 -2.00
N VAL A 132 24.98 -7.54 -1.12
CA VAL A 132 23.99 -7.46 -0.05
C VAL A 132 23.23 -6.13 -0.07
N THR A 133 22.01 -6.12 0.45
CA THR A 133 21.28 -4.87 0.73
C THR A 133 21.90 -4.10 1.89
N SER A 134 21.42 -2.88 2.15
CA SER A 134 21.77 -2.11 3.35
C SER A 134 21.54 -2.87 4.67
N ASP A 135 20.61 -3.82 4.68
CA ASP A 135 20.24 -4.66 5.84
C ASP A 135 21.04 -5.97 5.90
N GLY A 136 21.97 -6.19 4.96
CA GLY A 136 22.84 -7.36 4.93
C GLY A 136 22.22 -8.61 4.33
N LEU A 137 21.08 -8.48 3.64
CA LEU A 137 20.39 -9.58 2.94
C LEU A 137 21.04 -9.84 1.58
N GLU A 138 21.19 -11.11 1.21
CA GLU A 138 21.84 -11.49 -0.04
C GLU A 138 20.94 -11.23 -1.25
N VAL A 139 21.47 -10.54 -2.25
CA VAL A 139 20.78 -10.32 -3.53
C VAL A 139 20.91 -11.55 -4.41
N GLN A 140 19.80 -12.04 -4.92
CA GLN A 140 19.76 -13.22 -5.78
C GLN A 140 19.93 -12.84 -7.25
N GLY A 141 20.84 -13.53 -7.92
CA GLY A 141 21.00 -13.52 -9.37
C GLY A 141 20.22 -14.67 -10.02
N GLN A 142 20.31 -14.78 -11.35
CA GLN A 142 19.68 -15.88 -12.08
C GLN A 142 20.26 -17.26 -11.72
N ASN A 143 21.55 -17.31 -11.36
CA ASN A 143 22.28 -18.54 -11.04
C ASN A 143 22.57 -18.71 -9.54
N GLY A 144 21.82 -18.01 -8.67
CA GLY A 144 22.00 -18.02 -7.21
C GLY A 144 22.60 -16.73 -6.65
N SER A 145 23.10 -16.77 -5.40
CA SER A 145 23.68 -15.60 -4.73
C SER A 145 24.83 -14.99 -5.54
N ILE A 146 24.82 -13.66 -5.65
CA ILE A 146 25.81 -12.93 -6.46
C ILE A 146 27.09 -12.76 -5.66
N VAL A 147 28.17 -13.44 -6.09
CA VAL A 147 29.51 -13.29 -5.53
C VAL A 147 30.39 -12.56 -6.54
N VAL A 148 30.90 -11.40 -6.12
CA VAL A 148 31.79 -10.55 -6.89
C VAL A 148 33.23 -10.71 -6.37
N PRO A 149 34.21 -11.03 -7.23
CA PRO A 149 35.61 -11.08 -6.82
C PRO A 149 36.07 -9.71 -6.30
N SER A 150 36.79 -9.72 -5.17
CA SER A 150 37.15 -8.56 -4.34
C SER A 150 38.13 -7.54 -4.96
N SER A 151 38.33 -7.56 -6.27
CA SER A 151 39.20 -6.60 -6.95
C SER A 151 38.64 -6.27 -8.33
N THR A 152 38.41 -4.96 -8.55
CA THR A 152 38.13 -4.25 -9.81
C THR A 152 36.70 -3.69 -9.88
N SER A 153 36.60 -2.52 -10.52
CA SER A 153 35.40 -1.70 -10.69
C SER A 153 34.19 -2.52 -11.16
N ILE A 154 33.20 -2.64 -10.28
CA ILE A 154 31.92 -3.27 -10.57
C ILE A 154 31.10 -2.29 -11.39
N ARG A 155 30.58 -2.74 -12.53
CA ARG A 155 29.63 -1.99 -13.33
C ARG A 155 28.42 -2.85 -13.61
N ILE A 156 27.24 -2.25 -13.55
CA ILE A 156 25.99 -2.92 -13.86
C ILE A 156 25.47 -2.36 -15.17
N ASP A 157 25.25 -3.24 -16.15
CA ASP A 157 24.69 -2.89 -17.45
C ASP A 157 23.18 -2.66 -17.36
N GLU A 158 22.63 -2.02 -18.40
CA GLU A 158 21.19 -1.76 -18.53
C GLU A 158 20.33 -3.03 -18.54
N ASN A 159 20.92 -4.18 -18.87
CA ASN A 159 20.29 -5.51 -18.84
C ASN A 159 20.45 -6.23 -17.49
N GLY A 160 20.98 -5.56 -16.46
CA GLY A 160 21.18 -6.13 -15.13
C GLY A 160 22.35 -7.09 -14.98
N ARG A 161 23.27 -7.07 -15.94
CA ARG A 161 24.50 -7.86 -15.88
C ARG A 161 25.54 -7.11 -15.08
N ILE A 162 26.16 -7.81 -14.15
CA ILE A 162 27.24 -7.32 -13.31
C ILE A 162 28.54 -7.70 -14.00
N LEU A 163 29.23 -6.68 -14.49
CA LEU A 163 30.49 -6.77 -15.19
C LEU A 163 31.64 -6.37 -14.25
N ASN A 164 32.74 -7.10 -14.36
CA ASN A 164 34.03 -6.70 -13.85
C ASN A 164 34.96 -6.48 -15.05
N GLY A 165 35.15 -5.21 -15.41
CA GLY A 165 35.82 -4.83 -16.67
C GLY A 165 35.03 -5.31 -17.89
N THR A 166 35.52 -6.35 -18.55
CA THR A 166 34.93 -6.95 -19.76
C THR A 166 34.27 -8.32 -19.51
N GLN A 167 34.41 -8.88 -18.31
CA GLN A 167 33.89 -10.21 -17.98
C GLN A 167 32.58 -10.10 -17.22
N GLU A 168 31.57 -10.86 -17.67
CA GLU A 168 30.28 -11.01 -17.00
C GLU A 168 30.41 -12.01 -15.84
N ILE A 169 30.05 -11.57 -14.63
CA ILE A 169 30.10 -12.39 -13.42
C ILE A 169 28.74 -12.99 -13.11
N ALA A 170 27.71 -12.16 -13.13
CA ALA A 170 26.36 -12.53 -12.72
C ALA A 170 25.33 -11.60 -13.34
N GLN A 171 24.07 -12.03 -13.36
CA GLN A 171 22.94 -11.21 -13.79
C GLN A 171 21.88 -11.18 -12.70
N LEU A 172 21.39 -9.98 -12.37
CA LEU A 172 20.34 -9.75 -11.38
C LEU A 172 19.05 -10.48 -11.81
N ARG A 173 18.41 -11.16 -10.85
CA ARG A 173 17.07 -11.73 -11.05
C ARG A 173 16.04 -10.67 -10.72
N ILE A 174 15.19 -10.35 -11.70
CA ILE A 174 14.10 -9.41 -11.54
C ILE A 174 12.79 -10.14 -11.80
N VAL A 175 11.84 -9.95 -10.88
CA VAL A 175 10.49 -10.50 -10.99
C VAL A 175 9.48 -9.37 -11.12
N GLY A 176 8.46 -9.61 -11.92
CA GLY A 176 7.25 -8.81 -11.98
C GLY A 176 6.13 -9.49 -11.21
N PHE A 177 5.16 -8.69 -10.79
CA PHE A 177 3.88 -9.19 -10.32
C PHE A 177 2.84 -8.86 -11.37
N ASP A 178 2.06 -9.86 -11.78
CA ASP A 178 0.94 -9.62 -12.70
C ASP A 178 -0.20 -8.91 -11.97
N GLU A 179 -0.36 -7.62 -12.23
CA GLU A 179 -1.45 -6.80 -11.68
C GLU A 179 -2.82 -7.20 -12.28
N ALA A 180 -2.89 -7.96 -13.39
CA ALA A 180 -4.16 -8.40 -13.96
C ALA A 180 -4.92 -9.40 -13.07
N GLN A 181 -4.20 -10.16 -12.24
CA GLN A 181 -4.78 -11.04 -11.21
C GLN A 181 -5.06 -10.30 -9.89
N ALA A 182 -4.66 -9.03 -9.76
CA ALA A 182 -4.77 -8.23 -8.54
C ALA A 182 -6.16 -7.60 -8.29
N SER A 183 -7.12 -7.82 -9.20
CA SER A 183 -8.49 -7.26 -9.09
C SER A 183 -9.23 -7.69 -7.80
N GLN A 184 -8.85 -8.83 -7.20
CA GLN A 184 -9.45 -9.31 -5.95
C GLN A 184 -8.51 -9.24 -4.73
N ASN A 185 -7.20 -9.44 -4.91
CA ASN A 185 -6.23 -9.55 -3.81
C ASN A 185 -4.99 -8.68 -4.04
N LEU A 186 -4.38 -8.17 -2.97
CA LEU A 186 -3.08 -7.50 -3.05
C LEU A 186 -2.02 -8.53 -3.50
N PRO A 187 -1.32 -8.33 -4.62
CA PRO A 187 -0.31 -9.28 -5.08
C PRO A 187 0.91 -9.28 -4.15
N ILE A 188 1.13 -8.17 -3.43
CA ILE A 188 2.27 -7.93 -2.54
C ILE A 188 1.83 -7.36 -1.20
N GLU A 189 2.55 -7.73 -0.15
CA GLU A 189 2.42 -7.18 1.20
C GLU A 189 3.78 -6.65 1.66
N LYS A 190 3.81 -5.49 2.32
CA LYS A 190 5.03 -4.95 2.92
C LYS A 190 5.43 -5.75 4.17
N GLN A 191 6.72 -6.06 4.30
CA GLN A 191 7.28 -6.74 5.48
C GLN A 191 8.23 -5.84 6.30
N GLY A 192 8.31 -4.53 5.98
CA GLY A 192 9.32 -3.64 6.54
C GLY A 192 10.61 -3.63 5.71
N ASP A 193 11.56 -2.75 6.03
CA ASP A 193 12.88 -2.64 5.36
C ASP A 193 12.81 -2.55 3.83
N SER A 194 11.74 -1.95 3.29
CA SER A 194 11.46 -1.90 1.85
C SER A 194 11.37 -3.29 1.18
N LEU A 195 11.03 -4.32 1.96
CA LEU A 195 10.76 -5.68 1.52
C LEU A 195 9.28 -5.91 1.29
N TYR A 196 9.00 -6.72 0.28
CA TYR A 196 7.70 -7.20 -0.11
C TYR A 196 7.69 -8.72 -0.07
N ARG A 197 6.59 -9.27 0.43
CA ARG A 197 6.27 -10.70 0.35
C ARG A 197 5.06 -10.89 -0.56
N PRO A 198 4.97 -12.01 -1.29
CA PRO A 198 3.75 -12.34 -2.01
C PRO A 198 2.63 -12.62 -0.98
N SER A 199 1.40 -12.16 -1.26
CA SER A 199 0.29 -12.44 -0.35
C SER A 199 0.00 -13.95 -0.31
N GLN A 200 -0.22 -14.50 0.89
CA GLN A 200 -0.44 -15.94 1.09
C GLN A 200 -1.66 -16.47 0.32
N GLN A 201 -2.61 -15.58 0.00
CA GLN A 201 -3.89 -15.94 -0.61
C GLN A 201 -3.80 -16.22 -2.12
N ASN A 202 -2.74 -15.74 -2.79
CA ASN A 202 -2.48 -16.01 -4.20
C ASN A 202 -1.44 -17.13 -4.43
N GLY A 203 -0.81 -17.64 -3.36
CA GLY A 203 0.41 -18.43 -3.48
C GLY A 203 1.49 -17.67 -4.29
N ALA A 204 2.53 -18.35 -4.75
CA ALA A 204 3.49 -17.75 -5.69
C ALA A 204 2.88 -17.42 -7.08
N GLY A 205 1.56 -17.52 -7.26
CA GLY A 205 0.83 -17.53 -8.53
C GLY A 205 0.75 -16.21 -9.31
N GLY A 206 1.44 -15.16 -8.86
CA GLY A 206 1.57 -13.88 -9.58
C GLY A 206 3.02 -13.51 -9.94
N LEU A 207 3.99 -14.33 -9.53
CA LEU A 207 5.41 -14.08 -9.78
C LEU A 207 5.77 -14.51 -11.19
N GLN A 208 6.01 -13.53 -12.06
CA GLN A 208 6.53 -13.78 -13.39
C GLN A 208 7.97 -13.28 -13.45
N ASN A 209 8.91 -14.14 -13.85
CA ASN A 209 10.22 -13.65 -14.26
C ASN A 209 10.01 -12.77 -15.50
N LEU A 210 10.30 -11.48 -15.38
CA LEU A 210 10.16 -10.55 -16.49
C LEU A 210 11.27 -10.85 -17.52
N PRO A 211 10.94 -11.07 -18.80
CA PRO A 211 11.94 -11.36 -19.83
C PRO A 211 12.87 -10.16 -20.06
N GLN A 212 14.14 -10.47 -20.27
CA GLN A 212 15.31 -9.57 -20.17
C GLN A 212 15.35 -8.38 -21.15
N GLY A 213 14.39 -8.24 -22.07
CA GLY A 213 14.31 -7.13 -23.03
C GLY A 213 13.27 -6.06 -22.69
N GLN A 214 12.45 -6.28 -21.66
CA GLN A 214 11.39 -5.34 -21.23
C GLN A 214 11.78 -4.51 -20.01
N ILE A 215 12.90 -4.84 -19.37
CA ILE A 215 13.35 -4.20 -18.14
C ILE A 215 14.57 -3.35 -18.45
N GLN A 216 14.45 -2.04 -18.21
CA GLN A 216 15.58 -1.13 -18.30
C GLN A 216 16.09 -0.88 -16.90
N ILE A 217 17.37 -1.15 -16.67
CA ILE A 217 18.03 -0.85 -15.42
C ILE A 217 18.92 0.36 -15.61
N LYS A 218 18.93 1.25 -14.62
CA LYS A 218 19.86 2.37 -14.56
C LYS A 218 20.86 2.15 -13.44
N SER A 219 22.13 1.97 -13.80
CA SER A 219 23.24 1.94 -12.85
C SER A 219 23.59 3.35 -12.37
N GLY A 220 24.10 3.45 -11.14
CA GLY A 220 24.48 4.74 -10.54
C GLY A 220 23.28 5.57 -10.13
N ALA A 221 22.13 4.95 -9.92
CA ALA A 221 20.90 5.63 -9.60
C ALA A 221 20.04 4.82 -8.62
N LEU A 222 19.22 5.52 -7.84
CA LEU A 222 18.22 4.93 -6.95
C LEU A 222 16.82 5.39 -7.36
N GLU A 223 15.84 4.50 -7.23
CA GLU A 223 14.44 4.86 -7.44
C GLU A 223 13.96 5.78 -6.32
N LEU A 224 13.22 6.83 -6.71
CA LEU A 224 12.64 7.78 -5.76
C LEU A 224 11.37 7.21 -5.13
N SER A 225 11.04 7.70 -3.93
CA SER A 225 9.71 7.46 -3.38
C SER A 225 8.65 8.11 -4.29
N ASN A 226 7.49 7.46 -4.43
CA ASN A 226 6.33 8.03 -5.13
C ASN A 226 5.43 8.90 -4.23
N VAL A 227 5.92 9.25 -3.04
CA VAL A 227 5.26 10.16 -2.10
C VAL A 227 5.49 11.61 -2.52
N ASN A 228 4.42 12.39 -2.58
CA ASN A 228 4.50 13.84 -2.79
C ASN A 228 4.14 14.57 -1.50
N VAL A 229 5.13 15.18 -0.85
CA VAL A 229 4.99 15.87 0.45
C VAL A 229 3.83 16.87 0.46
N VAL A 230 3.68 17.67 -0.60
CA VAL A 230 2.64 18.70 -0.66
C VAL A 230 1.25 18.05 -0.71
N GLN A 231 1.09 17.01 -1.52
CA GLN A 231 -0.19 16.29 -1.61
C GLN A 231 -0.53 15.56 -0.30
N GLU A 232 0.44 14.88 0.32
CA GLU A 232 0.24 14.20 1.60
C GLU A 232 -0.12 15.18 2.71
N MET A 233 0.53 16.36 2.79
CA MET A 233 0.19 17.37 3.80
C MET A 233 -1.24 17.92 3.61
N VAL A 234 -1.67 18.15 2.37
CA VAL A 234 -3.06 18.57 2.08
C VAL A 234 -4.05 17.47 2.49
N GLN A 235 -3.73 16.20 2.21
CA GLN A 235 -4.56 15.08 2.63
C GLN A 235 -4.60 14.94 4.16
N MET A 236 -3.49 15.16 4.87
CA MET A 236 -3.42 15.15 6.33
C MET A 236 -4.32 16.23 6.94
N ILE A 237 -4.29 17.44 6.39
CA ILE A 237 -5.18 18.54 6.83
C ILE A 237 -6.65 18.17 6.58
N SER A 238 -6.96 17.59 5.42
CA SER A 238 -8.31 17.15 5.10
C SER A 238 -8.81 16.07 6.07
N ALA A 239 -7.98 15.06 6.35
CA ALA A 239 -8.28 13.98 7.29
C ALA A 239 -8.45 14.51 8.73
N THR A 240 -7.63 15.49 9.15
CA THR A 240 -7.75 16.16 10.46
C THR A 240 -9.07 16.90 10.59
N ARG A 241 -9.44 17.71 9.57
CA ARG A 241 -10.72 18.42 9.56
C ARG A 241 -11.92 17.46 9.56
N ALA A 242 -11.83 16.35 8.85
CA ALA A 242 -12.87 15.32 8.84
C ALA A 242 -13.00 14.64 10.22
N TYR A 243 -11.88 14.35 10.90
CA TYR A 243 -11.88 13.85 12.27
C TYR A 243 -12.53 14.83 13.25
N GLU A 244 -12.14 16.12 13.20
CA GLU A 244 -12.72 17.18 14.04
C GLU A 244 -14.23 17.35 13.79
N ALA A 245 -14.67 17.24 12.53
CA ALA A 245 -16.09 17.32 12.19
C ALA A 245 -16.88 16.15 12.81
N ASN A 246 -16.34 14.93 12.77
CA ASN A 246 -16.95 13.77 13.41
C ASN A 246 -16.96 13.90 14.95
N GLN A 247 -15.90 14.45 15.54
CA GLN A 247 -15.86 14.73 16.98
C GLN A 247 -16.94 15.74 17.40
N LYS A 248 -17.12 16.82 16.63
CA LYS A 248 -18.20 17.80 16.85
C LYS A 248 -19.58 17.17 16.72
N ALA A 249 -19.77 16.24 15.78
CA ALA A 249 -21.03 15.51 15.63
C ALA A 249 -21.34 14.64 16.86
N ILE A 250 -20.33 14.00 17.47
CA ILE A 250 -20.48 13.26 18.73
C ILE A 250 -20.87 14.20 19.86
N GLN A 251 -20.18 15.32 20.02
CA GLN A 251 -20.49 16.32 21.06
C GLN A 251 -21.92 16.86 20.92
N ALA A 252 -22.37 17.12 19.68
CA ALA A 252 -23.74 17.58 19.43
C ALA A 252 -24.78 16.52 19.82
N GLN A 253 -24.52 15.25 19.51
CA GLN A 253 -25.42 14.15 19.88
C GLN A 253 -25.43 13.90 21.38
N ASP A 254 -24.28 13.97 22.03
CA ASP A 254 -24.15 13.85 23.48
C ASP A 254 -24.91 14.98 24.20
N GLY A 255 -24.76 16.23 23.73
CA GLY A 255 -25.52 17.36 24.25
C GLY A 255 -27.04 17.22 24.06
N THR A 256 -27.51 16.59 22.97
CA THR A 256 -28.94 16.27 22.83
C THR A 256 -29.41 15.19 23.81
N LEU A 257 -28.57 14.19 24.07
CA LEU A 257 -28.86 13.13 25.05
C LEU A 257 -28.91 13.70 26.46
N GLU A 258 -27.95 14.53 26.84
CA GLU A 258 -27.88 15.21 28.14
C GLU A 258 -29.16 16.02 28.40
N LYS A 259 -29.59 16.83 27.43
CA LYS A 259 -30.86 17.59 27.53
C LYS A 259 -32.06 16.67 27.70
N THR A 260 -32.15 15.61 26.90
CA THR A 260 -33.28 14.67 27.04
C THR A 260 -33.30 13.98 28.40
N CYS A 261 -32.16 13.53 28.93
CA CYS A 261 -32.12 12.88 30.24
C CYS A 261 -32.37 13.87 31.39
N GLY A 262 -31.83 15.08 31.31
CA GLY A 262 -31.89 16.08 32.38
C GLY A 262 -33.21 16.86 32.44
N GLU A 263 -33.89 17.05 31.31
CA GLU A 263 -35.12 17.86 31.22
C GLU A 263 -36.40 17.00 31.24
N LEU A 264 -36.42 15.81 30.60
CA LEU A 264 -37.61 14.93 30.69
C LEU A 264 -37.79 14.32 32.09
N GLY A 265 -36.72 14.09 32.85
CA GLY A 265 -36.81 13.53 34.20
C GLY A 265 -37.31 14.53 35.26
N LYS A 266 -37.52 15.80 34.89
CA LYS A 266 -37.95 16.88 35.79
C LYS A 266 -39.43 17.26 35.63
N ALA A 267 -40.17 16.62 34.73
CA ALA A 267 -41.62 16.76 34.55
C ALA A 267 -42.34 15.55 35.15
#